data_AF-A0A950V9D9-F1
#
_entry.id   AF-A0A950V9D9-F1
#
_cell.length_a   1.000
_cell.length_b   1.000
_cell.length_c   1.000
_cell.angle_alpha   90.00
_cell.angle_beta   90.00
_cell.angle_gamma   90.00
#
_symmetry.space_group_name_H-M   'P 1'
#
loop_
_entity.id
_entity.type
_entity.pdbx_description
1 polymer ?
#
loop_
_entity_poly.entity_id
_entity_poly.type
_entity_poly.pdbx_seq_one_letter_code
_entity_poly.pdbx_strand_id
1 'polypeptide(L)'
;MSHQFSCFLYYGDSEARWDHAAEIRRHCGFTDFADWRMQFRLNRWLYALCWTGTDRPGVLFDRATTWLIAQKVLLPGVTVLERFVGRLRARVEQSIWSVLASSVPGESKSKLEALLSVENGPHSTLDRLRKGPFRRSAPELVRALQRVQEIRRLGINLQPSRRVPSGRLHALARLAGTAKVTALQRLPESRRLATLVAFAHNLEACALDDCLDLLDILITGIFSEAEKASAKARLRTIKDLDAAAIQLSQICRIILDDKLSDADLRSAIYGTTTREDLQSAVGQVDSLVRPPEDVYCRELEASYPRVRRFLPSYWKPCSSARLRQQRAFSMEFIIWGEWKSKGEPRPEILR
;
A
#
# COMPACT_ATOMS: atom_id res chain seq x y z
N MET A 1 9.47 -21.69 61.55
CA MET A 1 9.44 -20.81 60.35
C MET A 1 8.83 -19.44 60.63
N SER A 2 7.88 -19.31 61.55
CA SER A 2 7.27 -18.03 61.97
C SER A 2 8.24 -17.02 62.61
N HIS A 3 9.24 -17.47 63.37
CA HIS A 3 10.24 -16.59 64.00
C HIS A 3 11.26 -15.96 63.04
N GLN A 4 11.56 -16.58 61.89
CA GLN A 4 12.49 -16.00 60.91
C GLN A 4 11.83 -14.84 60.15
N PHE A 5 10.55 -14.98 59.79
CA PHE A 5 9.79 -13.89 59.17
C PHE A 5 9.61 -12.69 60.12
N SER A 6 9.43 -12.92 61.42
CA SER A 6 9.33 -11.81 62.40
C SER A 6 10.64 -11.02 62.53
N CYS A 7 11.80 -11.67 62.46
CA CYS A 7 13.09 -10.97 62.49
C CYS A 7 13.31 -10.10 61.25
N PHE A 8 12.90 -10.56 60.06
CA PHE A 8 12.98 -9.75 58.83
C PHE A 8 12.03 -8.55 58.86
N LEU A 9 10.84 -8.68 59.45
CA LEU A 9 9.92 -7.56 59.65
C LEU A 9 10.48 -6.54 60.64
N TYR A 10 11.02 -6.99 61.77
CA TYR A 10 11.64 -6.12 62.77
C TYR A 10 12.90 -5.41 62.23
N TYR A 11 13.68 -6.12 61.42
CA TYR A 11 14.80 -5.53 60.69
C TYR A 11 14.33 -4.47 59.68
N GLY A 12 13.25 -4.76 58.95
CA GLY A 12 12.62 -3.84 58.01
C GLY A 12 12.22 -2.51 58.63
N ASP A 13 11.83 -2.48 59.91
CA ASP A 13 11.42 -1.27 60.63
C ASP A 13 12.58 -0.59 61.39
N SER A 14 13.72 -1.25 61.55
CA SER A 14 14.89 -0.72 62.26
C SER A 14 15.75 0.23 61.41
N GLU A 15 16.44 1.18 62.05
CA GLU A 15 17.40 2.07 61.38
C GLU A 15 18.64 1.33 60.84
N ALA A 16 18.96 0.16 61.41
CA ALA A 16 20.10 -0.68 60.98
C ALA A 16 20.03 -1.09 59.50
N ARG A 17 18.84 -1.08 58.88
CA ARG A 17 18.68 -1.31 57.44
C ARG A 17 19.43 -0.28 56.58
N TRP A 18 19.52 0.96 57.05
CA TRP A 18 20.19 2.05 56.34
C TRP A 18 21.71 1.93 56.44
N ASP A 19 22.21 1.57 57.63
CA ASP A 19 23.63 1.34 57.87
C ASP A 19 24.14 0.15 57.07
N HIS A 20 23.43 -0.98 57.10
CA HIS A 20 23.80 -2.15 56.29
C HIS A 20 23.69 -1.86 54.78
N ALA A 21 22.71 -1.08 54.33
CA ALA A 21 22.65 -0.66 52.92
C ALA A 21 23.85 0.22 52.52
N ALA A 22 24.39 1.02 53.44
CA ALA A 22 25.61 1.80 53.21
C ALA A 22 26.88 0.94 53.25
N GLU A 23 26.92 -0.10 54.09
CA GLU A 23 28.02 -1.07 54.14
C GLU A 23 28.06 -1.97 52.90
N ILE A 24 26.92 -2.49 52.44
CA ILE A 24 26.80 -3.27 51.21
C ILE A 24 27.28 -2.45 50.00
N ARG A 25 26.94 -1.14 49.96
CA ARG A 25 27.44 -0.24 48.91
C ARG A 25 28.97 -0.17 48.89
N ARG A 26 29.59 0.03 50.05
CA ARG A 26 31.05 0.12 50.19
C ARG A 26 31.77 -1.18 49.83
N HIS A 27 31.26 -2.33 50.29
CA HIS A 27 31.96 -3.62 50.12
C HIS A 27 31.68 -4.29 48.77
N CYS A 28 30.46 -4.18 48.25
CA CYS A 28 30.06 -4.87 47.01
C CYS A 28 30.19 -3.97 45.76
N GLY A 29 30.61 -2.70 45.92
CA GLY A 29 30.83 -1.75 44.84
C GLY A 29 29.53 -1.28 44.17
N PHE A 30 28.43 -1.22 44.93
CA PHE A 30 27.16 -0.71 44.43
C PHE A 30 27.09 0.82 44.53
N THR A 31 26.55 1.44 43.48
CA THR A 31 26.28 2.89 43.46
C THR A 31 24.82 3.16 43.86
N ASP A 32 24.57 4.30 44.50
CA ASP A 32 23.21 4.74 44.81
C ASP A 32 22.46 5.14 43.52
N PHE A 33 21.17 4.83 43.45
CA PHE A 33 20.30 5.34 42.39
C PHE A 33 20.20 6.87 42.42
N ALA A 34 20.43 7.51 43.57
CA ALA A 34 20.48 8.97 43.68
C ALA A 34 21.68 9.63 42.95
N ASP A 35 22.69 8.86 42.52
CA ASP A 35 23.83 9.40 41.79
C ASP A 35 23.40 9.93 40.40
N TRP A 36 23.62 11.24 40.19
CA TRP A 36 23.29 11.94 38.96
C TRP A 36 23.92 11.29 37.72
N ARG A 37 25.12 10.72 37.82
CA ARG A 37 25.82 10.10 36.66
C ARG A 37 25.08 8.86 36.19
N MET A 38 24.65 8.02 37.12
CA MET A 38 23.91 6.80 36.81
C MET A 38 22.50 7.11 36.30
N GLN A 39 21.82 8.06 36.95
CA GLN A 39 20.51 8.54 36.46
C GLN A 39 20.60 9.12 35.04
N PHE A 40 21.63 9.91 34.74
CA PHE A 40 21.84 10.48 33.41
C PHE A 40 22.07 9.39 32.36
N ARG A 41 22.92 8.39 32.64
CA ARG A 41 23.17 7.26 31.74
C ARG A 41 21.91 6.42 31.51
N LEU A 42 21.17 6.09 32.58
CA LEU A 42 19.89 5.39 32.49
C LEU A 42 18.88 6.18 31.66
N ASN A 43 18.75 7.48 31.94
CA ASN A 43 17.84 8.36 31.22
C ASN A 43 18.15 8.39 29.73
N ARG A 44 19.42 8.62 29.35
CA ARG A 44 19.85 8.63 27.94
C ARG A 44 19.55 7.30 27.24
N TRP A 45 19.82 6.18 27.89
CA TRP A 45 19.58 4.85 27.33
C TRP A 45 18.08 4.57 27.16
N LEU A 46 17.28 4.78 28.20
CA LEU A 46 15.82 4.62 28.12
C LEU A 46 15.17 5.61 27.16
N TYR A 47 15.70 6.84 27.04
CA TYR A 47 15.22 7.84 26.09
C TYR A 47 15.37 7.32 24.66
N ALA A 48 16.54 6.77 24.31
CA ALA A 48 16.77 6.19 22.99
C ALA A 48 15.78 5.05 22.70
N LEU A 49 15.56 4.16 23.66
CA LEU A 49 14.57 3.07 23.55
C LEU A 49 13.15 3.60 23.35
N CYS A 50 12.73 4.59 24.13
CA CYS A 50 11.40 5.21 24.01
C CYS A 50 11.23 5.98 22.69
N TRP A 51 12.31 6.56 22.17
CA TRP A 51 12.30 7.32 20.94
C TRP A 51 12.09 6.40 19.73
N THR A 52 12.81 5.27 19.68
CA THR A 52 12.74 4.30 18.58
C THR A 52 11.56 3.35 18.69
N GLY A 53 11.14 3.02 19.91
CA GLY A 53 10.18 1.95 20.19
C GLY A 53 8.79 2.42 20.60
N THR A 54 7.87 1.45 20.57
CA THR A 54 6.52 1.55 21.16
C THR A 54 6.33 0.48 22.23
N ASP A 55 7.37 0.28 23.05
CA ASP A 55 7.37 -0.72 24.12
C ASP A 55 6.31 -0.41 25.18
N ARG A 56 5.71 -1.46 25.77
CA ARG A 56 4.78 -1.33 26.88
C ARG A 56 5.53 -0.82 28.13
N PRO A 57 4.87 -0.07 29.03
CA PRO A 57 5.50 0.43 30.25
C PRO A 57 6.18 -0.65 31.11
N GLY A 58 5.56 -1.83 31.24
CA GLY A 58 6.14 -2.96 31.97
C GLY A 58 7.47 -3.43 31.38
N VAL A 59 7.56 -3.54 30.05
CA VAL A 59 8.81 -3.93 29.37
C VAL A 59 9.92 -2.89 29.59
N LEU A 60 9.58 -1.61 29.59
CA LEU A 60 10.54 -0.54 29.89
C LEU A 60 11.01 -0.59 31.35
N PHE A 61 10.12 -0.95 32.28
CA PHE A 61 10.45 -1.17 33.68
C PHE A 61 11.41 -2.35 33.84
N ASP A 62 11.12 -3.51 33.26
CA ASP A 62 11.97 -4.71 33.34
C ASP A 62 13.36 -4.46 32.74
N ARG A 63 13.40 -3.76 31.60
CA ARG A 63 14.64 -3.32 30.96
C ARG A 63 15.43 -2.35 31.85
N ALA A 64 14.77 -1.41 32.51
CA ALA A 64 15.43 -0.50 33.46
C ALA A 64 16.00 -1.26 34.66
N THR A 65 15.25 -2.21 35.23
CA THR A 65 15.70 -3.08 36.32
C THR A 65 16.93 -3.89 35.92
N THR A 66 16.89 -4.52 34.75
CA THR A 66 18.03 -5.28 34.21
C THR A 66 19.26 -4.41 34.01
N TRP A 67 19.07 -3.19 33.50
CA TRP A 67 20.16 -2.23 33.30
C TRP A 67 20.78 -1.79 34.64
N LEU A 68 19.96 -1.53 35.66
CA LEU A 68 20.44 -1.14 37.00
C LEU A 68 21.27 -2.25 37.64
N ILE A 69 20.80 -3.50 37.56
CA ILE A 69 21.54 -4.66 38.05
C ILE A 69 22.88 -4.79 37.31
N ALA A 70 22.88 -4.68 35.98
CA ALA A 70 24.09 -4.79 35.17
C ALA A 70 25.12 -3.69 35.45
N GLN A 71 24.68 -2.48 35.85
CA GLN A 71 25.57 -1.37 36.22
C GLN A 71 25.89 -1.32 37.72
N LYS A 72 25.53 -2.35 38.50
CA LYS A 72 25.69 -2.41 39.97
C LYS A 72 25.10 -1.18 40.67
N VAL A 73 23.91 -0.75 40.24
CA VAL A 73 23.15 0.32 40.90
C VAL A 73 22.14 -0.32 41.84
N LEU A 74 22.05 0.18 43.08
CA LEU A 74 21.06 -0.28 44.04
C LEU A 74 19.65 -0.02 43.49
N LEU A 75 18.80 -1.04 43.49
CA LEU A 75 17.44 -0.92 42.97
C LEU A 75 16.63 0.04 43.85
N PRO A 76 16.08 1.12 43.29
CA PRO A 76 15.17 1.99 44.04
C PRO A 76 13.85 1.25 44.29
N GLY A 77 13.02 1.79 45.19
CA GLY A 77 11.67 1.26 45.40
C GLY A 77 10.89 1.18 44.09
N VAL A 78 10.04 0.14 43.94
CA VAL A 78 9.29 -0.16 42.71
C VAL A 78 8.55 1.07 42.18
N THR A 79 7.87 1.80 43.07
CA THR A 79 7.12 3.03 42.74
C THR A 79 8.01 4.18 42.27
N VAL A 80 9.26 4.26 42.75
CA VAL A 80 10.24 5.27 42.33
C VAL A 80 10.69 5.00 40.90
N LEU A 81 11.01 3.75 40.58
CA LEU A 81 11.40 3.36 39.22
C LEU A 81 10.24 3.49 38.24
N GLU A 82 9.04 3.08 38.63
CA GLU A 82 7.83 3.23 37.83
C GLU A 82 7.56 4.71 37.48
N ARG A 83 7.59 5.60 38.46
CA ARG A 83 7.42 7.05 38.25
C ARG A 83 8.54 7.62 37.37
N PHE A 84 9.76 7.13 37.51
CA PHE A 84 10.89 7.55 36.67
C PHE A 84 10.66 7.17 35.21
N VAL A 85 10.33 5.91 34.93
CA VAL A 85 10.04 5.41 33.57
C VAL A 85 8.82 6.14 32.98
N GLY A 86 7.75 6.32 33.77
CA GLY A 86 6.54 7.03 33.35
C GLY A 86 6.83 8.49 32.95
N ARG A 87 7.57 9.24 33.78
CA ARG A 87 7.97 10.62 33.46
C ARG A 87 8.83 10.70 32.20
N LEU A 88 9.80 9.80 32.06
CA LEU A 88 10.69 9.78 30.90
C LEU A 88 9.90 9.49 29.61
N ARG A 89 9.02 8.49 29.64
CA ARG A 89 8.16 8.16 28.51
C ARG A 89 7.25 9.33 28.13
N ALA A 90 6.59 9.96 29.10
CA ALA A 90 5.76 11.14 28.86
C ALA A 90 6.55 12.29 28.23
N ARG A 91 7.79 12.52 28.69
CA ARG A 91 8.71 13.53 28.10
C ARG A 91 9.07 13.22 26.65
N VAL A 92 9.37 11.95 26.34
CA VAL A 92 9.68 11.51 24.97
C VAL A 92 8.46 11.68 24.07
N GLU A 93 7.27 11.29 24.54
CA GLU A 93 6.01 11.48 23.83
C GLU A 93 5.76 12.96 23.50
N GLN A 94 5.92 13.85 24.48
CA GLN A 94 5.80 15.29 24.29
C GLN A 94 6.81 15.84 23.27
N SER A 95 8.06 15.34 23.31
CA SER A 95 9.10 15.74 22.36
C SER A 95 8.74 15.33 20.93
N ILE A 96 8.22 14.11 20.72
CA ILE A 96 7.77 13.65 19.41
C ILE A 96 6.62 14.50 18.90
N TRP A 97 5.63 14.80 19.75
CA TRP A 97 4.50 15.64 19.36
C TRP A 97 4.95 17.05 18.98
N SER A 98 5.87 17.64 19.73
CA SER A 98 6.44 18.95 19.43
C SER A 98 7.20 18.96 18.10
N VAL A 99 8.03 17.95 17.82
CA VAL A 99 8.75 17.83 16.54
C VAL A 99 7.77 17.72 15.37
N LEU A 100 6.71 16.93 15.49
CA LEU A 100 5.71 16.80 14.42
C LEU A 100 4.86 18.06 14.25
N ALA A 101 4.40 18.66 15.35
CA ALA A 101 3.58 19.87 15.31
C ALA A 101 4.37 21.10 14.82
N SER A 102 5.68 21.18 15.08
CA SER A 102 6.55 22.26 14.57
C SER A 102 6.97 22.06 13.11
N SER A 103 6.89 20.83 12.59
CA SER A 103 7.32 20.51 11.23
C SER A 103 6.38 20.99 10.12
N VAL A 104 5.21 21.52 10.47
CA VAL A 104 4.14 21.88 9.54
C VAL A 104 3.84 23.38 9.60
N PRO A 105 3.71 24.07 8.45
CA PRO A 105 3.39 25.49 8.42
C PRO A 105 1.99 25.78 8.97
N GLY A 106 1.76 27.00 9.47
CA GLY A 106 0.51 27.40 10.12
C GLY A 106 -0.74 27.14 9.27
N GLU A 107 -0.69 27.45 7.97
CA GLU A 107 -1.80 27.22 7.05
C GLU A 107 -2.19 25.74 6.96
N SER A 108 -1.21 24.84 6.88
CA SER A 108 -1.45 23.40 6.87
C SER A 108 -1.97 22.88 8.22
N LYS A 109 -1.63 23.52 9.35
CA LYS A 109 -2.23 23.19 10.64
C LYS A 109 -3.72 23.48 10.65
N SER A 110 -4.14 24.66 10.18
CA SER A 110 -5.55 25.02 10.08
C SER A 110 -6.31 24.07 9.15
N LYS A 111 -5.73 23.71 8.00
CA LYS A 111 -6.32 22.70 7.10
C LYS A 111 -6.48 21.33 7.76
N LEU A 112 -5.49 20.90 8.55
CA LEU A 112 -5.54 19.63 9.29
C LEU A 112 -6.60 19.65 10.39
N GLU A 113 -6.72 20.73 11.14
CA GLU A 113 -7.74 20.86 12.18
C GLU A 113 -9.14 20.94 11.60
N ALA A 114 -9.31 21.59 10.44
CA ALA A 114 -10.57 21.62 9.71
C ALA A 114 -11.04 20.20 9.31
N LEU A 115 -10.14 19.21 9.19
CA LEU A 115 -10.54 17.82 8.93
C LEU A 115 -11.41 17.23 10.05
N LEU A 116 -11.25 17.72 11.29
CA LEU A 116 -12.04 17.27 12.44
C LEU A 116 -13.41 17.96 12.51
N SER A 117 -13.63 19.01 11.73
CA SER A 117 -14.91 19.70 11.64
C SER A 117 -15.88 18.96 10.72
N VAL A 118 -17.17 19.15 10.98
CA VAL A 118 -18.25 18.63 10.13
C VAL A 118 -18.71 19.79 9.25
N GLU A 119 -18.16 19.89 8.04
CA GLU A 119 -18.50 20.98 7.13
C GLU A 119 -19.77 20.69 6.32
N ASN A 120 -19.95 19.45 5.83
CA ASN A 120 -21.08 19.09 4.95
C ASN A 120 -21.46 17.61 5.10
N GLY A 121 -22.51 17.31 5.89
CA GLY A 121 -23.10 15.98 6.05
C GLY A 121 -22.95 15.37 7.45
N PRO A 122 -23.32 14.07 7.64
CA PRO A 122 -23.29 13.41 8.95
C PRO A 122 -21.88 12.95 9.39
N HIS A 123 -20.86 13.14 8.55
CA HIS A 123 -19.50 12.65 8.78
C HIS A 123 -18.48 13.77 8.63
N SER A 124 -17.41 13.73 9.42
CA SER A 124 -16.29 14.65 9.28
C SER A 124 -15.54 14.44 7.96
N THR A 125 -14.81 15.47 7.51
CA THR A 125 -13.93 15.33 6.34
C THR A 125 -12.87 14.24 6.56
N LEU A 126 -12.38 14.08 7.79
CA LEU A 126 -11.47 13.01 8.17
C LEU A 126 -12.10 11.61 8.00
N ASP A 127 -13.35 11.42 8.41
CA ASP A 127 -14.07 10.14 8.23
C ASP A 127 -14.33 9.81 6.76
N ARG A 128 -14.58 10.83 5.93
CA ARG A 128 -14.68 10.65 4.47
C ARG A 128 -13.33 10.22 3.89
N LEU A 129 -12.25 10.88 4.28
CA LEU A 129 -10.90 10.57 3.80
C LEU A 129 -10.37 9.22 4.29
N ARG A 130 -10.88 8.68 5.40
CA ARG A 130 -10.56 7.31 5.86
C ARG A 130 -11.15 6.22 4.97
N LYS A 131 -12.27 6.46 4.32
CA LYS A 131 -12.98 5.43 3.54
C LYS A 131 -12.25 5.16 2.23
N GLY A 132 -11.83 3.90 2.07
CA GLY A 132 -11.27 3.38 0.83
C GLY A 132 -12.32 3.21 -0.28
N PRO A 133 -11.88 2.88 -1.51
CA PRO A 133 -12.79 2.55 -2.60
C PRO A 133 -13.61 1.30 -2.27
N PHE A 134 -14.90 1.33 -2.58
CA PHE A 134 -15.83 0.24 -2.22
C PHE A 134 -16.39 -0.52 -3.43
N ARG A 135 -16.18 -0.02 -4.65
CA ARG A 135 -16.65 -0.64 -5.90
C ARG A 135 -15.49 -0.88 -6.86
N ARG A 136 -15.52 -2.04 -7.51
CA ARG A 136 -14.61 -2.39 -8.61
C ARG A 136 -15.10 -1.75 -9.91
N SER A 137 -14.88 -0.44 -10.08
CA SER A 137 -15.38 0.29 -11.25
C SER A 137 -14.50 1.48 -11.63
N ALA A 138 -14.48 1.83 -12.92
CA ALA A 138 -13.74 2.98 -13.43
C ALA A 138 -14.13 4.32 -12.76
N PRO A 139 -15.42 4.64 -12.51
CA PRO A 139 -15.78 5.86 -11.78
C PRO A 139 -15.25 5.88 -10.35
N GLU A 140 -15.17 4.71 -9.69
CA GLU A 140 -14.63 4.61 -8.34
C GLU A 140 -13.11 4.82 -8.32
N LEU A 141 -12.39 4.34 -9.35
CA LEU A 141 -10.97 4.65 -9.52
C LEU A 141 -10.72 6.15 -9.67
N VAL A 142 -11.57 6.85 -10.43
CA VAL A 142 -11.49 8.32 -10.54
C VAL A 142 -11.71 9.00 -9.19
N ARG A 143 -12.68 8.53 -8.39
CA ARG A 143 -12.90 9.06 -7.02
C ARG A 143 -11.71 8.78 -6.10
N ALA A 144 -11.12 7.59 -6.18
CA ALA A 144 -9.92 7.24 -5.41
C ALA A 144 -8.73 8.16 -5.78
N LEU A 145 -8.54 8.43 -7.07
CA LEU A 145 -7.51 9.37 -7.54
C LEU A 145 -7.80 10.82 -7.11
N GLN A 146 -9.07 11.24 -7.09
CA GLN A 146 -9.47 12.55 -6.53
C GLN A 146 -9.18 12.63 -5.04
N ARG A 147 -9.44 11.55 -4.27
CA ARG A 147 -9.09 11.46 -2.84
C ARG A 147 -7.58 11.63 -2.63
N VAL A 148 -6.74 11.00 -3.45
CA VAL A 148 -5.27 11.22 -3.40
C VAL A 148 -4.92 12.69 -3.63
N GLN A 149 -5.54 13.34 -4.62
CA GLN A 149 -5.30 14.77 -4.88
C GLN A 149 -5.74 15.65 -3.71
N GLU A 150 -6.87 15.34 -3.08
CA GLU A 150 -7.36 16.04 -1.90
C GLU A 150 -6.38 15.93 -0.73
N ILE A 151 -5.85 14.72 -0.48
CA ILE A 151 -4.83 14.49 0.56
C ILE A 151 -3.56 15.31 0.26
N ARG A 152 -3.12 15.35 -1.00
CA ARG A 152 -1.94 16.16 -1.39
C ARG A 152 -2.14 17.65 -1.24
N ARG A 153 -3.36 18.16 -1.41
CA ARG A 153 -3.70 19.58 -1.19
C ARG A 153 -3.55 20.01 0.27
N LEU A 154 -3.49 19.08 1.22
CA LEU A 154 -3.14 19.38 2.61
C LEU A 154 -1.69 19.90 2.74
N GLY A 155 -0.84 19.65 1.73
CA GLY A 155 0.50 20.22 1.63
C GLY A 155 1.50 19.63 2.63
N ILE A 156 1.26 18.41 3.10
CA ILE A 156 2.05 17.81 4.19
C ILE A 156 3.25 17.07 3.57
N ASN A 157 4.33 17.82 3.34
CA ASN A 157 5.60 17.23 2.92
C ASN A 157 6.47 16.98 4.15
N LEU A 158 6.31 15.82 4.79
CA LEU A 158 7.16 15.39 5.90
C LEU A 158 8.53 14.89 5.41
N GLN A 159 9.31 15.72 4.71
CA GLN A 159 10.78 15.58 4.71
C GLN A 159 11.35 15.46 6.14
N PRO A 160 10.81 16.16 7.17
CA PRO A 160 11.22 15.97 8.57
C PRO A 160 10.93 14.59 9.20
N SER A 161 10.27 13.66 8.49
CA SER A 161 10.12 12.24 8.93
C SER A 161 11.46 11.53 9.17
N ARG A 162 12.59 12.09 8.72
CA ARG A 162 13.93 11.61 9.13
C ARG A 162 14.19 11.73 10.64
N ARG A 163 13.54 12.66 11.34
CA ARG A 163 13.80 12.89 12.77
C ARG A 163 13.00 11.97 13.68
N VAL A 164 11.78 11.59 13.29
CA VAL A 164 10.89 10.72 14.09
C VAL A 164 10.87 9.31 13.51
N PRO A 165 11.16 8.26 14.29
CA PRO A 165 11.14 6.89 13.82
C PRO A 165 9.79 6.48 13.24
N SER A 166 9.81 5.68 12.16
CA SER A 166 8.62 5.25 11.44
C SER A 166 7.61 4.54 12.34
N GLY A 167 8.05 3.67 13.27
CA GLY A 167 7.13 2.99 14.20
C GLY A 167 6.28 3.94 15.04
N ARG A 168 6.83 5.09 15.45
CA ARG A 168 6.10 6.14 16.20
C ARG A 168 5.07 6.84 15.31
N LEU A 169 5.44 7.15 14.07
CA LEU A 169 4.53 7.72 13.08
C LEU A 169 3.36 6.79 12.80
N HIS A 170 3.62 5.50 12.54
CA HIS A 170 2.57 4.52 12.30
C HIS A 170 1.65 4.33 13.51
N ALA A 171 2.19 4.36 14.74
CA ALA A 171 1.37 4.26 15.94
C ALA A 171 0.39 5.44 16.08
N LEU A 172 0.84 6.66 15.80
CA LEU A 172 -0.01 7.86 15.77
C LEU A 172 -1.02 7.82 14.62
N ALA A 173 -0.59 7.44 13.42
CA ALA A 173 -1.46 7.30 12.26
C ALA A 173 -2.56 6.25 12.52
N ARG A 174 -2.22 5.12 13.15
CA ARG A 174 -3.19 4.08 13.54
C ARG A 174 -4.21 4.60 14.54
N LEU A 175 -3.79 5.38 15.53
CA LEU A 175 -4.72 6.03 16.46
C LEU A 175 -5.71 6.94 15.71
N ALA A 176 -5.20 7.74 14.77
CA ALA A 176 -6.03 8.56 13.90
C ALA A 176 -6.84 7.76 12.87
N GLY A 177 -6.54 6.49 12.62
CA GLY A 177 -7.36 5.63 11.77
C GLY A 177 -8.57 5.06 12.51
N THR A 178 -8.41 4.74 13.80
CA THR A 178 -9.42 4.00 14.58
C THR A 178 -10.24 4.87 15.55
N ALA A 179 -9.67 5.98 16.03
CA ALA A 179 -10.33 6.79 17.05
C ALA A 179 -11.51 7.60 16.47
N LYS A 180 -12.55 7.81 17.29
CA LYS A 180 -13.63 8.76 16.96
C LYS A 180 -13.08 10.18 16.88
N VAL A 181 -13.62 11.00 15.98
CA VAL A 181 -13.24 12.41 15.81
C VAL A 181 -13.35 13.20 17.12
N THR A 182 -14.41 12.96 17.89
CA THR A 182 -14.62 13.56 19.21
C THR A 182 -13.53 13.21 20.23
N ALA A 183 -12.95 12.00 20.14
CA ALA A 183 -11.83 11.61 20.98
C ALA A 183 -10.54 12.31 20.56
N LEU A 184 -10.33 12.53 19.25
CA LEU A 184 -9.19 13.29 18.74
C LEU A 184 -9.27 14.77 19.13
N GLN A 185 -10.45 15.36 19.12
CA GLN A 185 -10.67 16.75 19.52
C GLN A 185 -10.31 17.02 20.99
N ARG A 186 -10.51 16.04 21.88
CA ARG A 186 -10.18 16.10 23.32
C ARG A 186 -8.67 15.99 23.61
N LEU A 187 -7.84 15.63 22.63
CA LEU A 187 -6.41 15.54 22.83
C LEU A 187 -5.79 16.94 22.98
N PRO A 188 -4.69 17.07 23.75
CA PRO A 188 -3.90 18.31 23.78
C PRO A 188 -3.49 18.71 22.36
N GLU A 189 -3.46 20.01 22.06
CA GLU A 189 -3.23 20.55 20.72
C GLU A 189 -1.99 19.95 20.03
N SER A 190 -0.85 19.95 20.74
CA SER A 190 0.40 19.35 20.22
C SER A 190 0.24 17.88 19.83
N ARG A 191 -0.44 17.08 20.66
CA ARG A 191 -0.71 15.66 20.38
C ARG A 191 -1.71 15.49 19.25
N ARG A 192 -2.77 16.31 19.22
CA ARG A 192 -3.80 16.30 18.19
C ARG A 192 -3.19 16.57 16.81
N LEU A 193 -2.44 17.67 16.69
CA LEU A 193 -1.73 18.03 15.46
C LEU A 193 -0.74 16.93 15.05
N ALA A 194 0.10 16.44 15.97
CA ALA A 194 1.05 15.37 15.66
C ALA A 194 0.35 14.10 15.14
N THR A 195 -0.81 13.77 15.70
CA THR A 195 -1.62 12.62 15.30
C THR A 195 -2.21 12.81 13.89
N LEU A 196 -2.72 14.00 13.57
CA LEU A 196 -3.24 14.37 12.25
C LEU A 196 -2.15 14.41 11.17
N VAL A 197 -0.98 14.93 11.52
CA VAL A 197 0.20 14.98 10.63
C VAL A 197 0.67 13.57 10.28
N ALA A 198 0.82 12.70 11.29
CA ALA A 198 1.19 11.31 11.08
C ALA A 198 0.12 10.57 10.24
N PHE A 199 -1.16 10.85 10.50
CA PHE A 199 -2.27 10.29 9.73
C PHE A 199 -2.21 10.67 8.26
N ALA A 200 -2.12 11.96 7.94
CA ALA A 200 -2.12 12.42 6.55
C ALA A 200 -0.93 11.86 5.75
N HIS A 201 0.23 11.76 6.38
CA HIS A 201 1.41 11.14 5.75
C HIS A 201 1.20 9.65 5.42
N ASN A 202 0.61 8.90 6.34
CA ASN A 202 0.29 7.49 6.10
C ASN A 202 -0.87 7.33 5.10
N LEU A 203 -1.85 8.21 5.17
CA LEU A 203 -3.05 8.16 4.35
C LEU A 203 -2.73 8.38 2.87
N GLU A 204 -1.77 9.23 2.53
CA GLU A 204 -1.35 9.39 1.13
C GLU A 204 -0.83 8.07 0.55
N ALA A 205 0.02 7.35 1.29
CA ALA A 205 0.53 6.04 0.87
C ALA A 205 -0.61 5.03 0.72
N CYS A 206 -1.45 4.88 1.75
CA CYS A 206 -2.59 3.95 1.70
C CYS A 206 -3.57 4.30 0.57
N ALA A 207 -3.86 5.58 0.31
CA ALA A 207 -4.78 5.97 -0.76
C ALA A 207 -4.18 5.74 -2.16
N LEU A 208 -2.86 5.80 -2.30
CA LEU A 208 -2.18 5.41 -3.53
C LEU A 208 -2.21 3.89 -3.73
N ASP A 209 -1.95 3.12 -2.68
CA ASP A 209 -2.04 1.66 -2.71
C ASP A 209 -3.47 1.21 -3.08
N ASP A 210 -4.51 1.81 -2.47
CA ASP A 210 -5.92 1.59 -2.80
C ASP A 210 -6.21 1.83 -4.31
N CYS A 211 -5.59 2.86 -4.91
CA CYS A 211 -5.76 3.17 -6.33
C CYS A 211 -5.08 2.12 -7.22
N LEU A 212 -3.90 1.62 -6.81
CA LEU A 212 -3.15 0.61 -7.55
C LEU A 212 -3.88 -0.73 -7.52
N ASP A 213 -4.36 -1.16 -6.35
CA ASP A 213 -5.13 -2.38 -6.21
C ASP A 213 -6.40 -2.34 -7.08
N LEU A 214 -7.11 -1.22 -7.07
CA LEU A 214 -8.30 -1.05 -7.89
C LEU A 214 -7.98 -1.01 -9.39
N LEU A 215 -6.87 -0.39 -9.78
CA LEU A 215 -6.40 -0.38 -11.16
C LEU A 215 -6.06 -1.80 -11.64
N ASP A 216 -5.32 -2.56 -10.83
CA ASP A 216 -4.92 -3.94 -11.14
C ASP A 216 -6.15 -4.84 -11.37
N ILE A 217 -7.14 -4.74 -10.47
CA ILE A 217 -8.41 -5.45 -10.60
C ILE A 217 -9.14 -5.08 -11.90
N LEU A 218 -9.16 -3.78 -12.26
CA LEU A 218 -9.86 -3.31 -13.46
C LEU A 218 -9.14 -3.75 -14.75
N ILE A 219 -7.82 -3.67 -14.78
CA ILE A 219 -7.01 -4.11 -15.93
C ILE A 219 -7.19 -5.62 -16.11
N THR A 220 -6.98 -6.40 -15.06
CA THR A 220 -7.16 -7.86 -15.09
C THR A 220 -8.57 -8.25 -15.54
N GLY A 221 -9.59 -7.53 -15.05
CA GLY A 221 -10.98 -7.71 -15.47
C GLY A 221 -11.17 -7.50 -16.98
N ILE A 222 -10.64 -6.40 -17.52
CA ILE A 222 -10.72 -6.07 -18.96
C ILE A 222 -10.05 -7.14 -19.81
N PHE A 223 -8.86 -7.60 -19.45
CA PHE A 223 -8.18 -8.69 -20.16
C PHE A 223 -8.99 -9.99 -20.13
N SER A 224 -9.50 -10.38 -18.96
CA SER A 224 -10.32 -11.60 -18.85
C SER A 224 -11.62 -11.52 -19.65
N GLU A 225 -12.23 -10.34 -19.76
CA GLU A 225 -13.42 -10.12 -20.58
C GLU A 225 -13.09 -10.18 -22.08
N ALA A 226 -11.97 -9.60 -22.51
CA ALA A 226 -11.51 -9.66 -23.89
C ALA A 226 -11.17 -11.09 -24.31
N GLU A 227 -10.50 -11.86 -23.44
CA GLU A 227 -10.19 -13.27 -23.68
C GLU A 227 -11.47 -14.12 -23.83
N LYS A 228 -12.43 -13.96 -22.90
CA LYS A 228 -13.74 -14.64 -22.98
C LYS A 228 -14.53 -14.24 -24.24
N ALA A 229 -14.50 -12.97 -24.61
CA ALA A 229 -15.14 -12.47 -25.82
C ALA A 229 -14.49 -13.06 -27.08
N SER A 230 -13.16 -13.11 -27.12
CA SER A 230 -12.39 -13.72 -28.22
C SER A 230 -12.69 -15.22 -28.34
N ALA A 231 -12.63 -15.97 -27.23
CA ALA A 231 -12.98 -17.39 -27.21
C ALA A 231 -14.42 -17.65 -27.70
N LYS A 232 -15.38 -16.82 -27.29
CA LYS A 232 -16.77 -16.91 -27.75
C LYS A 232 -16.92 -16.56 -29.23
N ALA A 233 -16.19 -15.55 -29.73
CA ALA A 233 -16.18 -15.21 -31.15
C ALA A 233 -15.56 -16.33 -31.98
N ARG A 234 -14.46 -16.93 -31.52
CA ARG A 234 -13.81 -18.08 -32.15
C ARG A 234 -14.73 -19.29 -32.24
N LEU A 235 -15.43 -19.62 -31.16
CA LEU A 235 -16.41 -20.72 -31.18
C LEU A 235 -17.55 -20.50 -32.18
N ARG A 236 -17.94 -19.26 -32.45
CA ARG A 236 -18.96 -18.94 -33.47
C ARG A 236 -18.42 -19.15 -34.88
N THR A 237 -17.19 -18.74 -35.14
CA THR A 237 -16.60 -18.78 -36.49
C THR A 237 -15.98 -20.13 -36.86
N ILE A 238 -15.78 -21.04 -35.89
CA ILE A 238 -15.27 -22.40 -36.17
C ILE A 238 -16.17 -23.14 -37.16
N LYS A 239 -17.50 -23.02 -37.06
CA LYS A 239 -18.42 -23.71 -37.99
C LYS A 239 -18.28 -23.22 -39.42
N ASP A 240 -18.14 -21.90 -39.59
CA ASP A 240 -17.98 -21.28 -40.90
C ASP A 240 -16.61 -21.64 -41.50
N LEU A 241 -15.58 -21.72 -40.65
CA LEU A 241 -14.25 -22.16 -41.04
C LEU A 241 -14.22 -23.64 -41.43
N ASP A 242 -14.92 -24.51 -40.68
CA ASP A 242 -15.03 -25.95 -41.00
C ASP A 242 -15.74 -26.15 -42.36
N ALA A 243 -16.81 -25.39 -42.63
CA ALA A 243 -17.51 -25.44 -43.91
C ALA A 243 -16.61 -25.02 -45.09
N ALA A 244 -15.90 -23.89 -44.96
CA ALA A 244 -14.96 -23.43 -45.98
C ALA A 244 -13.78 -24.40 -46.16
N ALA A 245 -13.27 -24.97 -45.08
CA ALA A 245 -12.18 -25.94 -45.11
C ALA A 245 -12.58 -27.26 -45.81
N ILE A 246 -13.82 -27.74 -45.59
CA ILE A 246 -14.34 -28.92 -46.29
C ILE A 246 -14.41 -28.66 -47.81
N GLN A 247 -14.95 -27.50 -48.22
CA GLN A 247 -15.02 -27.13 -49.64
C GLN A 247 -13.64 -27.02 -50.28
N LEU A 248 -12.70 -26.32 -49.65
CA LEU A 248 -11.33 -26.20 -50.15
C LEU A 248 -10.60 -27.54 -50.15
N SER A 249 -10.82 -28.41 -49.16
CA SER A 249 -10.24 -29.76 -49.14
C SER A 249 -10.73 -30.63 -50.31
N GLN A 250 -12.00 -30.51 -50.70
CA GLN A 250 -12.53 -31.23 -51.86
C GLN A 250 -11.84 -30.77 -53.15
N ILE A 251 -11.62 -29.46 -53.31
CA ILE A 251 -10.89 -28.89 -54.45
C ILE A 251 -9.43 -29.36 -54.45
N CYS A 252 -8.75 -29.31 -53.31
CA CYS A 252 -7.36 -29.77 -53.19
C CYS A 252 -7.20 -31.25 -53.56
N ARG A 253 -8.21 -32.10 -53.30
CA ARG A 253 -8.17 -33.51 -53.72
C ARG A 253 -8.20 -33.68 -55.23
N ILE A 254 -8.94 -32.82 -55.94
CA ILE A 254 -8.97 -32.82 -57.42
C ILE A 254 -7.62 -32.38 -57.98
N ILE A 255 -6.98 -31.40 -57.33
CA ILE A 255 -5.64 -30.91 -57.73
C ILE A 255 -4.56 -31.98 -57.50
N LEU A 256 -4.69 -32.79 -56.46
CA LEU A 256 -3.74 -33.84 -56.09
C LEU A 256 -3.99 -35.19 -56.81
N ASP A 257 -4.97 -35.28 -57.71
CA ASP A 257 -5.25 -36.52 -58.47
C ASP A 257 -4.40 -36.58 -59.75
N ASP A 258 -3.32 -37.36 -59.71
CA ASP A 258 -2.36 -37.55 -60.81
C ASP A 258 -2.97 -38.15 -62.11
N LYS A 259 -4.24 -38.57 -62.07
CA LYS A 259 -4.95 -39.14 -63.24
C LYS A 259 -5.59 -38.08 -64.14
N LEU A 260 -5.72 -36.85 -63.66
CA LEU A 260 -6.29 -35.73 -64.41
C LEU A 260 -5.20 -35.00 -65.19
N SER A 261 -5.47 -34.73 -66.46
CA SER A 261 -4.63 -33.86 -67.30
C SER A 261 -4.70 -32.42 -66.82
N ASP A 262 -3.56 -31.72 -66.78
CA ASP A 262 -3.47 -30.29 -66.43
C ASP A 262 -4.42 -29.41 -67.26
N ALA A 263 -4.71 -29.81 -68.51
CA ALA A 263 -5.61 -29.07 -69.39
C ALA A 263 -7.09 -29.12 -68.93
N ASP A 264 -7.49 -30.20 -68.24
CA ASP A 264 -8.88 -30.45 -67.80
C ASP A 264 -9.10 -30.13 -66.31
N LEU A 265 -8.04 -29.74 -65.60
CA LEU A 265 -8.09 -29.50 -64.16
C LEU A 265 -9.06 -28.37 -63.78
N ARG A 266 -9.03 -27.26 -64.56
CA ARG A 266 -9.92 -26.10 -64.33
C ARG A 266 -11.38 -26.41 -64.62
N SER A 267 -11.66 -27.19 -65.67
CA SER A 267 -13.03 -27.61 -66.01
C SER A 267 -13.56 -28.60 -64.97
N ALA A 268 -12.72 -29.52 -64.46
CA ALA A 268 -13.07 -30.43 -63.38
C ALA A 268 -13.39 -29.71 -62.05
N ILE A 269 -12.59 -28.70 -61.69
CA ILE A 269 -12.83 -27.87 -60.49
C ILE A 269 -14.16 -27.10 -60.62
N TYR A 270 -14.39 -26.42 -61.75
CA TYR A 270 -15.62 -25.65 -61.96
C TYR A 270 -16.87 -26.52 -62.18
N GLY A 271 -16.71 -27.78 -62.56
CA GLY A 271 -17.79 -28.76 -62.59
C GLY A 271 -18.27 -29.16 -61.19
N THR A 272 -17.42 -29.03 -60.18
CA THR A 272 -17.73 -29.42 -58.78
C THR A 272 -18.17 -28.21 -57.93
N THR A 273 -17.65 -27.02 -58.20
CA THR A 273 -17.94 -25.81 -57.42
C THR A 273 -17.87 -24.58 -58.32
N THR A 274 -18.83 -23.65 -58.18
CA THR A 274 -18.82 -22.44 -58.99
C THR A 274 -17.64 -21.53 -58.64
N ARG A 275 -17.24 -20.67 -59.59
CA ARG A 275 -16.16 -19.70 -59.35
C ARG A 275 -16.46 -18.74 -58.21
N GLU A 276 -17.73 -18.37 -58.04
CA GLU A 276 -18.21 -17.46 -57.01
C GLU A 276 -18.16 -18.10 -55.62
N ASP A 277 -18.56 -19.37 -55.50
CA ASP A 277 -18.46 -20.13 -54.25
C ASP A 277 -17.00 -20.32 -53.82
N LEU A 278 -16.10 -20.56 -54.78
CA LEU A 278 -14.68 -20.74 -54.52
C LEU A 278 -14.01 -19.44 -54.06
N GLN A 279 -14.38 -18.30 -54.64
CA GLN A 279 -13.95 -16.98 -54.16
C GLN A 279 -14.51 -16.67 -52.77
N SER A 280 -15.76 -17.05 -52.50
CA SER A 280 -16.40 -16.89 -51.19
C SER A 280 -15.69 -17.74 -50.12
N ALA A 281 -15.39 -19.00 -50.40
CA ALA A 281 -14.69 -19.90 -49.47
C ALA A 281 -13.26 -19.41 -49.14
N VAL A 282 -12.52 -18.94 -50.15
CA VAL A 282 -11.19 -18.32 -49.93
C VAL A 282 -11.32 -17.05 -49.09
N GLY A 283 -12.28 -16.17 -49.40
CA GLY A 283 -12.52 -14.95 -48.61
C GLY A 283 -12.96 -15.23 -47.17
N GLN A 284 -13.72 -16.30 -46.93
CA GLN A 284 -14.08 -16.77 -45.59
C GLN A 284 -12.83 -17.25 -44.83
N VAL A 285 -11.97 -18.05 -45.45
CA VAL A 285 -10.71 -18.47 -44.79
C VAL A 285 -9.81 -17.29 -44.49
N ASP A 286 -9.58 -16.39 -45.45
CA ASP A 286 -8.72 -15.21 -45.27
C ASP A 286 -9.23 -14.27 -44.16
N SER A 287 -10.55 -14.15 -44.00
CA SER A 287 -11.15 -13.30 -42.95
C SER A 287 -11.20 -13.96 -41.57
N LEU A 288 -11.26 -15.30 -41.51
CA LEU A 288 -11.43 -16.08 -40.28
C LEU A 288 -10.12 -16.61 -39.71
N VAL A 289 -9.09 -16.79 -40.55
CA VAL A 289 -7.74 -17.18 -40.12
C VAL A 289 -7.10 -15.99 -39.42
N ARG A 290 -6.77 -16.16 -38.14
CA ARG A 290 -5.99 -15.20 -37.36
C ARG A 290 -4.59 -15.78 -37.14
N PRO A 291 -3.52 -14.97 -37.21
CA PRO A 291 -2.20 -15.40 -36.77
C PRO A 291 -2.24 -15.86 -35.30
N PRO A 292 -1.48 -16.89 -34.92
CA PRO A 292 -1.48 -17.43 -33.56
C PRO A 292 -1.06 -16.39 -32.49
N GLU A 293 -0.41 -15.30 -32.88
CA GLU A 293 0.07 -14.24 -31.98
C GLU A 293 -0.98 -13.15 -31.67
N ASP A 294 -2.08 -13.04 -32.43
CA ASP A 294 -3.05 -11.93 -32.30
C ASP A 294 -4.35 -12.38 -31.59
N VAL A 295 -4.21 -12.90 -30.36
CA VAL A 295 -5.25 -13.73 -29.71
C VAL A 295 -6.48 -12.93 -29.21
N TYR A 296 -6.41 -11.61 -29.03
CA TYR A 296 -7.54 -10.82 -28.49
C TYR A 296 -7.44 -9.29 -28.73
N CYS A 297 -6.59 -8.83 -29.65
CA CYS A 297 -6.35 -7.40 -29.87
C CYS A 297 -7.61 -6.64 -30.30
N ARG A 298 -8.45 -7.21 -31.16
CA ARG A 298 -9.72 -6.59 -31.60
C ARG A 298 -10.71 -6.43 -30.45
N GLU A 299 -10.77 -7.42 -29.57
CA GLU A 299 -11.68 -7.45 -28.42
C GLU A 299 -11.19 -6.52 -27.29
N LEU A 300 -9.87 -6.34 -27.14
CA LEU A 300 -9.29 -5.31 -26.29
C LEU A 300 -9.57 -3.89 -26.80
N GLU A 301 -9.54 -3.66 -28.12
CA GLU A 301 -9.88 -2.36 -28.70
C GLU A 301 -11.31 -1.93 -28.37
N ALA A 302 -12.26 -2.86 -28.38
CA ALA A 302 -13.65 -2.60 -27.96
C ALA A 302 -13.75 -2.16 -26.49
N SER A 303 -12.78 -2.55 -25.65
CA SER A 303 -12.70 -2.17 -24.23
C SER A 303 -11.99 -0.83 -23.99
N TYR A 304 -11.31 -0.27 -25.00
CA TYR A 304 -10.56 0.99 -24.91
C TYR A 304 -11.37 2.20 -24.38
N PRO A 305 -12.67 2.39 -24.71
CA PRO A 305 -13.46 3.48 -24.14
C PRO A 305 -13.55 3.46 -22.61
N ARG A 306 -13.49 2.28 -21.99
CA ARG A 306 -13.50 2.14 -20.52
C ARG A 306 -12.17 2.59 -19.93
N VAL A 307 -11.06 2.23 -20.58
CA VAL A 307 -9.70 2.61 -20.17
C VAL A 307 -9.48 4.12 -20.30
N ARG A 308 -9.96 4.72 -21.39
CA ARG A 308 -9.88 6.17 -21.63
C ARG A 308 -10.56 7.02 -20.55
N ARG A 309 -11.55 6.49 -19.82
CA ARG A 309 -12.25 7.24 -18.76
C ARG A 309 -11.39 7.51 -17.53
N PHE A 310 -10.42 6.66 -17.22
CA PHE A 310 -9.58 6.81 -16.02
C PHE A 310 -8.12 7.18 -16.32
N LEU A 311 -7.63 6.91 -17.53
CA LEU A 311 -6.25 7.24 -17.95
C LEU A 311 -5.83 8.70 -17.68
N PRO A 312 -6.61 9.74 -18.06
CA PRO A 312 -6.19 11.14 -17.84
C PRO A 312 -6.04 11.50 -16.36
N SER A 313 -6.86 10.89 -15.51
CA SER A 313 -6.84 11.11 -14.06
C SER A 313 -5.69 10.39 -13.36
N TYR A 314 -5.16 9.32 -13.96
CA TYR A 314 -4.06 8.53 -13.42
C TYR A 314 -2.68 9.19 -13.64
N TRP A 315 -2.51 9.93 -14.75
CA TRP A 315 -1.21 10.53 -15.09
C TRP A 315 -0.78 11.65 -14.13
N LYS A 316 -1.72 12.50 -13.68
CA LYS A 316 -1.40 13.66 -12.81
C LYS A 316 -0.87 13.25 -11.42
N PRO A 317 -1.45 12.22 -10.74
CA PRO A 317 -0.97 11.82 -9.42
C PRO A 317 0.28 10.92 -9.44
N CYS A 318 0.55 10.17 -10.51
CA CYS A 318 1.62 9.16 -10.55
C CYS A 318 3.02 9.67 -10.94
N SER A 319 3.25 10.98 -10.97
CA SER A 319 4.55 11.58 -11.31
C SER A 319 5.61 11.50 -10.18
N SER A 320 5.25 11.01 -8.99
CA SER A 320 6.19 10.89 -7.87
C SER A 320 7.11 9.67 -8.00
N ALA A 321 8.38 9.83 -7.61
CA ALA A 321 9.46 8.87 -7.84
C ALA A 321 9.23 7.46 -7.24
N ARG A 322 8.32 7.32 -6.26
CA ARG A 322 8.02 6.07 -5.55
C ARG A 322 7.26 5.04 -6.40
N LEU A 323 6.54 5.50 -7.43
CA LEU A 323 5.75 4.64 -8.32
C LEU A 323 6.53 4.18 -9.56
N ARG A 324 7.79 4.61 -9.73
CA ARG A 324 8.62 4.19 -10.88
C ARG A 324 8.91 2.68 -10.90
N GLN A 325 8.84 2.00 -9.74
CA GLN A 325 9.23 0.60 -9.62
C GLN A 325 8.11 -0.40 -9.98
N GLN A 326 6.84 0.01 -9.94
CA GLN A 326 5.68 -0.78 -10.41
C GLN A 326 5.29 -0.48 -11.88
N ARG A 327 6.07 0.36 -12.57
CA ARG A 327 5.79 0.80 -13.95
C ARG A 327 5.88 -0.31 -15.00
N ALA A 328 6.54 -1.43 -14.73
CA ALA A 328 6.83 -2.43 -15.77
C ALA A 328 5.55 -2.99 -16.41
N PHE A 329 4.51 -3.30 -15.63
CA PHE A 329 3.30 -3.95 -16.15
C PHE A 329 2.24 -2.97 -16.70
N SER A 330 2.26 -1.71 -16.25
CA SER A 330 1.30 -0.68 -16.67
C SER A 330 1.81 0.21 -17.81
N MET A 331 3.13 0.30 -18.02
CA MET A 331 3.71 1.05 -19.14
C MET A 331 3.41 0.42 -20.49
N GLU A 332 3.33 -0.91 -20.61
CA GLU A 332 3.06 -1.57 -21.91
C GLU A 332 1.67 -1.19 -22.47
N PHE A 333 0.66 -1.11 -21.60
CA PHE A 333 -0.69 -0.69 -21.99
C PHE A 333 -0.77 0.83 -22.28
N ILE A 334 0.06 1.64 -21.62
CA ILE A 334 0.18 3.08 -21.85
C ILE A 334 0.91 3.37 -23.17
N ILE A 335 1.98 2.63 -23.47
CA ILE A 335 2.70 2.67 -24.75
C ILE A 335 1.76 2.24 -25.87
N TRP A 336 0.95 1.20 -25.67
CA TRP A 336 -0.08 0.78 -26.64
C TRP A 336 -1.16 1.85 -26.87
N GLY A 337 -1.61 2.53 -25.82
CA GLY A 337 -2.58 3.64 -25.91
C GLY A 337 -2.03 4.92 -26.57
N GLU A 338 -0.78 5.30 -26.29
CA GLU A 338 -0.09 6.42 -26.95
C GLU A 338 0.24 6.11 -28.41
N TRP A 339 0.61 4.86 -28.71
CA TRP A 339 0.89 4.38 -30.07
C TRP A 339 -0.34 4.48 -30.98
N LYS A 340 -1.53 4.11 -30.49
CA LYS A 340 -2.80 4.27 -31.24
C LYS A 340 -3.26 5.73 -31.38
N SER A 341 -2.87 6.62 -30.47
CA SER A 341 -3.11 8.07 -30.61
C SER A 341 -2.28 8.70 -31.73
N LYS A 342 -1.18 8.07 -32.16
CA LYS A 342 -0.23 8.61 -33.14
C LYS A 342 -0.29 7.94 -34.53
N GLY A 343 -0.93 6.77 -34.66
CA GLY A 343 -1.17 6.13 -35.96
C GLY A 343 0.08 5.55 -36.65
N GLU A 344 1.13 5.19 -35.88
CA GLU A 344 2.36 4.57 -36.38
C GLU A 344 2.26 3.02 -36.39
N PRO A 345 3.12 2.26 -37.11
CA PRO A 345 3.20 0.78 -37.09
C PRO A 345 3.90 0.21 -35.82
N ARG A 346 3.57 -1.05 -35.44
CA ARG A 346 3.78 -1.64 -34.09
C ARG A 346 5.29 -1.67 -33.75
N PRO A 347 5.73 -1.24 -32.56
CA PRO A 347 7.07 -1.60 -32.10
C PRO A 347 7.08 -3.08 -31.71
N GLU A 348 8.02 -3.84 -32.27
CA GLU A 348 8.35 -5.20 -31.87
C GLU A 348 8.90 -5.22 -30.45
N ILE A 349 8.03 -5.18 -29.45
CA ILE A 349 8.41 -5.36 -28.04
C ILE A 349 7.46 -6.41 -27.46
N LEU A 350 7.71 -7.66 -27.87
CA LEU A 350 7.35 -8.86 -27.15
C LEU A 350 8.62 -9.73 -27.08
N ARG A 351 9.45 -9.46 -26.08
CA ARG A 351 10.40 -10.43 -25.52
C ARG A 351 10.47 -10.25 -24.01
#